data_AF-A0AAX6F7Y3-F1
#
_entry.id   AF-A0AAX6F7Y3-F1
#
_cell.length_a   1.000
_cell.length_b   1.000
_cell.length_c   1.000
_cell.angle_alpha   90.00
_cell.angle_beta   90.00
_cell.angle_gamma   90.00
#
_symmetry.space_group_name_H-M   'P 1'
#
loop_
_entity.id
_entity.type
_entity.pdbx_description
1 polymer ?
#
loop_
_entity_poly.entity_id
_entity_poly.type
_entity_poly.pdbx_seq_one_letter_code
_entity_poly.pdbx_strand_id
1 'polypeptide(L)'
;MTRSSLAERRFKRQVQRLKRAVDPKSWHRPDEESMQGLYWPAKDESRLRLSKARSKYRSADANFAKSTYCSSLYQHCEAVQRTVHIVNLDPAAEKFDYPVAMDIRELISLDDVMEELGFGPNGGLIYCMEHLQENLDDWLEEELENYLDDDYLVFDCPGQIELFSHVPVLKNFVEHLQRKNFKVCVVYLLDSQFMTDVTKYISGCMASLSAMVQLELPHVNILSKMDLVTDRRGLKNYLNPEAPILLSQLNQHMPPSFAKLNKVLAELVDDFSMVNFVPLDLRKESSIQYVLSLIDNCIQYGEDADVKIRDFDEPEDD
;
A
#
# COMPACT_ATOMS: atom_id res chain seq x y z
N MET A 1 8.28 -26.01 -3.67
CA MET A 1 9.06 -24.75 -3.77
C MET A 1 8.19 -23.72 -4.49
N THR A 2 7.55 -22.83 -3.75
CA THR A 2 6.60 -21.83 -4.29
C THR A 2 7.33 -20.67 -4.94
N ARG A 3 6.73 -20.04 -5.96
CA ARG A 3 7.31 -18.91 -6.73
C ARG A 3 7.76 -17.74 -5.85
N SER A 4 7.16 -17.56 -4.67
CA SER A 4 7.52 -16.57 -3.64
C SER A 4 8.97 -16.70 -3.13
N SER A 5 9.46 -17.92 -2.85
CA SER A 5 10.83 -18.12 -2.32
C SER A 5 11.95 -17.87 -3.35
N LEU A 6 11.60 -17.87 -4.63
CA LEU A 6 12.53 -17.66 -5.75
C LEU A 6 12.70 -16.16 -6.04
N ALA A 7 11.62 -15.39 -5.92
CA ALA A 7 11.63 -13.93 -5.99
C ALA A 7 12.46 -13.33 -4.85
N GLU A 8 12.25 -13.80 -3.62
CA GLU A 8 12.98 -13.35 -2.43
C GLU A 8 14.50 -13.60 -2.53
N ARG A 9 14.91 -14.80 -2.99
CA ARG A 9 16.32 -15.15 -3.20
C ARG A 9 16.98 -14.35 -4.32
N ARG A 10 16.23 -14.06 -5.40
CA ARG A 10 16.72 -13.19 -6.49
C ARG A 10 16.87 -11.76 -6.01
N PHE A 11 15.89 -11.24 -5.28
CA PHE A 11 15.93 -9.89 -4.70
C PHE A 11 17.08 -9.72 -3.70
N LYS A 12 17.28 -10.64 -2.75
CA LYS A 12 18.42 -10.58 -1.79
C LYS A 12 19.77 -10.53 -2.52
N ARG A 13 19.94 -11.29 -3.62
CA ARG A 13 21.14 -11.23 -4.48
C ARG A 13 21.25 -9.91 -5.24
N GLN A 14 20.13 -9.31 -5.68
CA GLN A 14 20.09 -8.02 -6.37
C GLN A 14 20.39 -6.84 -5.43
N VAL A 15 19.85 -6.85 -4.21
CA VAL A 15 20.19 -5.90 -3.14
C VAL A 15 21.68 -5.97 -2.82
N GLN A 16 22.26 -7.17 -2.79
CA GLN A 16 23.70 -7.36 -2.60
C GLN A 16 24.52 -6.85 -3.79
N ARG A 17 23.97 -6.88 -5.03
CA ARG A 17 24.58 -6.25 -6.22
C ARG A 17 24.49 -4.72 -6.18
N LEU A 18 23.37 -4.15 -5.77
CA LEU A 18 23.19 -2.71 -5.54
C LEU A 18 24.15 -2.20 -4.46
N LYS A 19 24.24 -2.91 -3.33
CA LYS A 19 25.22 -2.63 -2.25
C LYS A 19 26.68 -2.72 -2.70
N ARG A 20 26.99 -3.47 -3.77
CA ARG A 20 28.33 -3.55 -4.37
C ARG A 20 28.58 -2.48 -5.45
N ALA A 21 27.53 -2.03 -6.13
CA ALA A 21 27.59 -0.97 -7.13
C ALA A 21 27.72 0.42 -6.48
N VAL A 22 27.23 0.56 -5.26
CA VAL A 22 27.46 1.69 -4.35
C VAL A 22 28.70 1.35 -3.51
N ASP A 23 29.91 1.55 -4.05
CA ASP A 23 31.17 1.28 -3.32
C ASP A 23 31.29 2.21 -2.09
N PRO A 24 31.21 1.70 -0.85
CA PRO A 24 31.27 2.47 0.38
C PRO A 24 32.65 2.36 1.04
N LYS A 25 33.74 2.61 0.31
CA LYS A 25 35.11 2.69 0.87
C LYS A 25 35.31 3.82 1.92
N SER A 26 34.27 4.58 2.26
CA SER A 26 34.33 5.65 3.26
C SER A 26 33.59 5.39 4.58
N TRP A 27 32.96 4.22 4.80
CA TRP A 27 32.18 4.01 6.04
C TRP A 27 32.42 2.63 6.68
N HIS A 28 32.92 2.65 7.92
CA HIS A 28 33.21 1.48 8.76
C HIS A 28 31.93 0.80 9.28
N ARG A 29 31.96 -0.54 9.36
CA ARG A 29 30.95 -1.40 10.02
C ARG A 29 31.29 -1.60 11.51
N PRO A 30 30.30 -1.94 12.34
CA PRO A 30 30.16 -3.33 12.84
C PRO A 30 28.68 -3.75 12.94
N ASP A 31 28.22 -4.94 13.36
CA ASP A 31 28.55 -6.38 13.18
C ASP A 31 27.19 -7.10 13.41
N GLU A 32 26.88 -8.21 12.71
CA GLU A 32 25.62 -8.98 12.84
C GLU A 32 25.85 -10.27 13.64
N GLU A 33 25.04 -10.54 14.67
CA GLU A 33 24.98 -11.88 15.26
C GLU A 33 23.55 -12.25 15.75
N SER A 34 23.08 -13.42 15.26
CA SER A 34 21.98 -14.27 15.78
C SER A 34 20.53 -13.74 15.55
N MET A 35 19.50 -14.52 15.17
CA MET A 35 19.13 -15.88 15.55
C MET A 35 18.28 -16.62 14.48
N GLN A 36 18.18 -17.93 14.71
CA GLN A 36 17.57 -18.98 13.89
C GLN A 36 16.10 -19.28 14.28
N GLY A 37 15.32 -19.71 13.28
CA GLY A 37 14.41 -20.88 13.35
C GLY A 37 12.99 -20.71 13.93
N LEU A 38 11.96 -21.11 13.17
CA LEU A 38 11.15 -22.34 13.37
C LEU A 38 10.00 -22.43 12.33
N TYR A 39 9.45 -23.64 12.13
CA TYR A 39 8.54 -24.05 11.05
C TYR A 39 7.45 -24.97 11.63
N TRP A 40 6.14 -24.76 11.38
CA TRP A 40 5.04 -25.77 11.25
C TRP A 40 3.69 -25.12 10.80
N PRO A 41 2.71 -25.83 10.18
CA PRO A 41 1.71 -25.27 9.24
C PRO A 41 0.21 -25.40 9.63
N ALA A 42 -0.65 -24.91 8.70
CA ALA A 42 -2.11 -25.10 8.48
C ALA A 42 -3.04 -24.13 9.26
N LYS A 43 -4.22 -23.65 8.80
CA LYS A 43 -5.05 -23.71 7.56
C LYS A 43 -6.20 -22.67 7.74
N ASP A 44 -6.89 -22.33 6.65
CA ASP A 44 -8.16 -21.57 6.51
C ASP A 44 -8.12 -20.04 6.56
N GLU A 45 -9.05 -19.37 5.87
CA GLU A 45 -8.88 -18.08 5.14
C GLU A 45 -10.07 -17.09 5.34
N SER A 46 -9.83 -15.80 5.64
CA SER A 46 -10.79 -14.64 5.66
C SER A 46 -10.10 -13.39 5.08
N ARG A 47 -10.71 -12.27 4.59
CA ARG A 47 -10.10 -11.29 3.61
C ARG A 47 -10.10 -9.79 4.02
N LEU A 48 -9.10 -8.95 3.66
CA LEU A 48 -9.01 -7.50 4.05
C LEU A 48 -8.05 -6.60 3.21
N ARG A 49 -8.11 -5.27 3.30
CA ARG A 49 -7.30 -4.34 2.46
C ARG A 49 -6.64 -3.19 3.25
N LEU A 50 -5.37 -2.94 3.02
CA LEU A 50 -4.64 -1.72 3.40
C LEU A 50 -4.48 -0.79 2.20
N SER A 51 -4.56 0.52 2.38
CA SER A 51 -4.15 1.48 1.35
C SER A 51 -2.88 2.24 1.77
N LYS A 52 -1.87 2.25 0.90
CA LYS A 52 -0.62 2.99 1.06
C LYS A 52 -0.57 4.08 0.00
N ALA A 53 -0.01 5.24 0.29
CA ALA A 53 0.41 6.18 -0.75
C ALA A 53 1.85 6.59 -0.46
N ARG A 54 2.67 6.76 -1.50
CA ARG A 54 4.00 7.37 -1.34
C ARG A 54 4.13 8.47 -2.37
N SER A 55 4.21 9.70 -1.89
CA SER A 55 4.75 10.83 -2.63
C SER A 55 5.78 11.50 -1.73
N LYS A 56 7.01 11.67 -2.25
CA LYS A 56 8.12 12.33 -1.52
C LYS A 56 8.02 13.86 -1.57
N TYR A 57 6.85 14.42 -1.85
CA TYR A 57 6.61 15.87 -1.88
C TYR A 57 5.24 16.18 -1.27
N ARG A 58 5.27 16.98 -0.19
CA ARG A 58 4.15 17.56 0.58
C ARG A 58 3.20 16.56 1.26
N SER A 59 3.31 16.52 2.59
CA SER A 59 2.53 15.75 3.56
C SER A 59 1.00 15.90 3.44
N ALA A 60 0.48 17.04 2.99
CA ALA A 60 -0.96 17.25 2.79
C ALA A 60 -1.53 16.54 1.55
N ASP A 61 -0.78 16.49 0.45
CA ASP A 61 -1.26 15.97 -0.85
C ASP A 61 -1.37 14.43 -0.87
N ALA A 62 -0.57 13.74 -0.06
CA ALA A 62 -0.61 12.28 0.07
C ALA A 62 -1.78 11.82 0.94
N ASN A 63 -2.10 12.52 2.03
CA ASN A 63 -3.28 12.27 2.86
C ASN A 63 -4.55 12.57 2.06
N PHE A 64 -4.58 13.72 1.39
CA PHE A 64 -5.70 14.08 0.52
C PHE A 64 -6.00 13.02 -0.54
N ALA A 65 -4.98 12.46 -1.22
CA ALA A 65 -5.18 11.45 -2.25
C ALA A 65 -5.74 10.11 -1.71
N LYS A 66 -5.38 9.71 -0.48
CA LYS A 66 -5.88 8.47 0.15
C LYS A 66 -7.33 8.63 0.56
N SER A 67 -7.65 9.67 1.32
CA SER A 67 -9.03 9.92 1.77
C SER A 67 -9.97 10.22 0.58
N THR A 68 -9.49 10.89 -0.47
CA THR A 68 -10.27 11.05 -1.72
C THR A 68 -10.55 9.70 -2.40
N TYR A 69 -9.56 8.79 -2.42
CA TYR A 69 -9.76 7.44 -2.93
C TYR A 69 -10.77 6.67 -2.07
N CYS A 70 -10.67 6.73 -0.74
CA CYS A 70 -11.62 6.11 0.19
C CYS A 70 -13.05 6.62 -0.04
N SER A 71 -13.24 7.94 -0.14
CA SER A 71 -14.56 8.54 -0.44
C SER A 71 -15.13 8.03 -1.76
N SER A 72 -14.32 8.02 -2.82
CA SER A 72 -14.78 7.56 -4.14
C SER A 72 -15.09 6.07 -4.16
N LEU A 73 -14.28 5.26 -3.46
CA LEU A 73 -14.49 3.83 -3.32
C LEU A 73 -15.78 3.53 -2.55
N TYR A 74 -16.02 4.25 -1.46
CA TYR A 74 -17.25 4.16 -0.68
C TYR A 74 -18.48 4.43 -1.54
N GLN A 75 -18.50 5.58 -2.22
CA GLN A 75 -19.62 5.97 -3.10
C GLN A 75 -19.86 4.95 -4.22
N HIS A 76 -18.79 4.41 -4.81
CA HIS A 76 -18.93 3.39 -5.84
C HIS A 76 -19.49 2.08 -5.28
N CYS A 77 -18.99 1.63 -4.12
CA CYS A 77 -19.50 0.43 -3.44
C CYS A 77 -20.97 0.57 -3.04
N GLU A 78 -21.38 1.72 -2.49
CA GLU A 78 -22.79 2.02 -2.20
C GLU A 78 -23.67 1.95 -3.46
N ALA A 79 -23.21 2.55 -4.56
CA ALA A 79 -23.95 2.56 -5.83
C ALA A 79 -24.16 1.14 -6.39
N VAL A 80 -23.21 0.22 -6.18
CA VAL A 80 -23.33 -1.19 -6.59
C VAL A 80 -23.89 -2.10 -5.51
N GLN A 81 -24.44 -1.53 -4.43
CA GLN A 81 -25.02 -2.25 -3.29
C GLN A 81 -24.06 -3.24 -2.61
N ARG A 82 -22.79 -2.86 -2.52
CA ARG A 82 -21.74 -3.60 -1.83
C ARG A 82 -21.39 -2.89 -0.53
N THR A 83 -21.50 -3.60 0.59
CA THR A 83 -21.10 -3.08 1.90
C THR A 83 -19.57 -2.95 1.98
N VAL A 84 -19.11 -1.79 2.44
CA VAL A 84 -17.70 -1.49 2.73
C VAL A 84 -17.63 -0.62 3.98
N HIS A 85 -16.65 -0.93 4.82
CA HIS A 85 -16.39 -0.22 6.07
C HIS A 85 -15.02 0.44 5.98
N ILE A 86 -14.98 1.77 6.14
CA ILE A 86 -13.73 2.52 6.12
C ILE A 86 -13.24 2.74 7.54
N VAL A 87 -11.98 2.41 7.77
CA VAL A 87 -11.31 2.51 9.05
C VAL A 87 -10.27 3.63 8.96
N ASN A 88 -10.36 4.61 9.84
CA ASN A 88 -9.34 5.64 9.94
C ASN A 88 -8.20 5.17 10.86
N LEU A 89 -6.99 5.10 10.30
CA LEU A 89 -5.75 4.90 11.07
C LEU A 89 -4.85 6.13 11.04
N ASP A 90 -5.28 7.26 10.47
CA ASP A 90 -4.53 8.52 10.53
C ASP A 90 -4.97 9.36 11.75
N PRO A 91 -4.14 9.44 12.82
CA PRO A 91 -4.47 10.21 14.02
C PRO A 91 -4.42 11.73 13.77
N ALA A 92 -3.91 12.16 12.61
CA ALA A 92 -3.89 13.56 12.18
C ALA A 92 -5.04 13.92 11.22
N ALA A 93 -6.01 13.02 11.02
CA ALA A 93 -7.15 13.27 10.15
C ALA A 93 -8.10 14.31 10.75
N GLU A 94 -8.46 15.33 9.97
CA GLU A 94 -9.37 16.40 10.42
C GLU A 94 -10.83 16.16 9.99
N LYS A 95 -11.06 15.77 8.74
CA LYS A 95 -12.39 15.67 8.12
C LYS A 95 -12.47 14.48 7.18
N PHE A 96 -13.65 13.86 7.15
CA PHE A 96 -13.98 12.76 6.25
C PHE A 96 -15.21 13.09 5.42
N ASP A 97 -15.17 12.71 4.14
CA ASP A 97 -16.30 12.79 3.19
C ASP A 97 -16.96 11.42 2.99
N TYR A 98 -16.91 10.57 4.03
CA TYR A 98 -17.46 9.22 4.10
C TYR A 98 -17.67 8.83 5.57
N PRO A 99 -18.58 7.89 5.86
CA PRO A 99 -18.73 7.36 7.21
C PRO A 99 -17.51 6.53 7.59
N VAL A 100 -16.94 6.85 8.74
CA VAL A 100 -15.84 6.09 9.36
C VAL A 100 -16.45 5.09 10.32
N ALA A 101 -16.05 3.84 10.16
CA ALA A 101 -16.57 2.70 10.89
C ALA A 101 -15.77 2.43 12.18
N MET A 102 -14.46 2.67 12.15
CA MET A 102 -13.54 2.62 13.29
C MET A 102 -12.55 3.78 13.15
N ASP A 103 -12.28 4.51 14.23
CA ASP A 103 -11.42 5.70 14.20
C ASP A 103 -10.33 5.65 15.28
N ILE A 104 -9.06 5.61 14.86
CA ILE A 104 -7.91 5.64 15.77
C ILE A 104 -7.93 6.85 16.72
N ARG A 105 -8.57 7.95 16.34
CA ARG A 105 -8.64 9.16 17.18
C ARG A 105 -9.43 8.96 18.47
N GLU A 106 -10.26 7.91 18.55
CA GLU A 106 -10.94 7.51 19.78
C GLU A 106 -9.98 6.81 20.77
N LEU A 107 -8.93 6.18 20.25
CA LEU A 107 -7.82 5.64 21.06
C LEU A 107 -6.78 6.72 21.36
N ILE A 108 -6.28 7.41 20.32
CA ILE A 108 -5.24 8.43 20.43
C ILE A 108 -5.27 9.40 19.24
N SER A 109 -5.27 10.71 19.51
CA SER A 109 -5.20 11.75 18.48
C SER A 109 -3.84 12.45 18.47
N LEU A 110 -3.43 12.96 17.29
CA LEU A 110 -2.15 13.68 17.18
C LEU A 110 -2.17 15.00 17.97
N ASP A 111 -3.31 15.68 17.98
CA ASP A 111 -3.46 16.97 18.65
C ASP A 111 -3.28 16.81 20.17
N ASP A 112 -3.93 15.82 20.79
CA ASP A 112 -3.79 15.54 22.23
C ASP A 112 -2.34 15.20 22.60
N VAL A 113 -1.67 14.39 21.77
CA VAL A 113 -0.26 14.02 21.98
C VAL A 113 0.67 15.24 21.87
N MET A 114 0.40 16.14 20.94
CA MET A 114 1.19 17.36 20.78
C MET A 114 0.98 18.33 21.94
N GLU A 115 -0.25 18.47 22.43
CA GLU A 115 -0.60 19.36 23.54
C GLU A 115 -0.10 18.84 24.89
N GLU A 116 -0.29 17.55 25.18
CA GLU A 116 0.02 16.96 26.49
C GLU A 116 1.49 16.57 26.65
N LEU A 117 2.11 15.99 25.62
CA LEU A 117 3.49 15.48 25.69
C LEU A 117 4.52 16.47 25.12
N GLY A 118 4.07 17.56 24.50
CA GLY A 118 4.95 18.57 23.91
C GLY A 118 5.75 18.07 22.70
N PHE A 119 5.30 16.98 22.06
CA PHE A 119 5.93 16.48 20.84
C PHE A 119 5.63 17.39 19.64
N GLY A 120 6.56 17.43 18.69
CA GLY A 120 6.29 18.01 17.37
C GLY A 120 5.47 17.03 16.49
N PRO A 121 4.88 17.48 15.38
CA PRO A 121 3.93 16.69 14.57
C PRO A 121 4.44 15.30 14.16
N ASN A 122 5.69 15.20 13.70
CA ASN A 122 6.25 13.91 13.29
C ASN A 122 6.56 12.98 14.47
N GLY A 123 6.99 13.54 15.60
CA GLY A 123 7.26 12.78 16.83
C GLY A 123 5.97 12.28 17.46
N GLY A 124 4.95 13.15 17.51
CA GLY A 124 3.62 12.79 17.98
C GLY A 124 2.96 11.72 17.12
N LEU A 125 3.13 11.78 15.80
CA LEU A 125 2.60 10.76 14.91
C LEU A 125 3.25 9.38 15.12
N ILE A 126 4.57 9.34 15.31
CA ILE A 126 5.27 8.08 15.66
C ILE A 126 4.73 7.53 16.98
N TYR A 127 4.57 8.39 17.99
CA TYR A 127 4.01 8.01 19.29
C TYR A 127 2.58 7.46 19.17
N CYS A 128 1.70 8.10 18.40
CA CYS A 128 0.34 7.60 18.15
C CYS A 128 0.36 6.19 17.55
N MET A 129 1.26 5.94 16.60
CA MET A 129 1.38 4.64 15.95
C MET A 129 2.00 3.58 16.87
N GLU A 130 2.94 3.95 17.72
CA GLU A 130 3.47 3.06 18.77
C GLU A 130 2.38 2.70 19.79
N HIS A 131 1.57 3.67 20.20
CA HIS A 131 0.44 3.45 21.10
C HIS A 131 -0.62 2.53 20.47
N LEU A 132 -0.94 2.70 19.18
CA LEU A 132 -1.78 1.75 18.44
C LEU A 132 -1.18 0.35 18.50
N GLN A 133 0.13 0.20 18.32
CA GLN A 133 0.81 -1.10 18.35
C GLN A 133 0.68 -1.79 19.71
N GLU A 134 0.75 -1.04 20.80
CA GLU A 134 0.60 -1.54 22.16
C GLU A 134 -0.83 -1.99 22.47
N ASN A 135 -1.82 -1.44 21.78
CA ASN A 135 -3.25 -1.71 21.99
C ASN A 135 -3.89 -2.53 20.85
N LEU A 136 -3.11 -3.22 20.00
CA LEU A 136 -3.66 -4.03 18.92
C LEU A 136 -4.52 -5.19 19.43
N ASP A 137 -4.07 -5.90 20.46
CA ASP A 137 -4.78 -7.08 20.93
C ASP A 137 -6.02 -6.72 21.78
N ASP A 138 -6.08 -5.50 22.34
CA ASP A 138 -7.22 -5.05 23.16
C ASP A 138 -8.22 -4.21 22.34
N TRP A 139 -7.78 -3.07 21.81
CA TRP A 139 -8.68 -2.11 21.14
C TRP A 139 -9.08 -2.59 19.74
N LEU A 140 -8.10 -2.97 18.90
CA LEU A 140 -8.40 -3.36 17.52
C LEU A 140 -9.20 -4.67 17.47
N GLU A 141 -8.98 -5.60 18.41
CA GLU A 141 -9.77 -6.83 18.48
C GLU A 141 -11.24 -6.54 18.82
N GLU A 142 -11.51 -5.74 19.86
CA GLU A 142 -12.88 -5.35 20.25
C GLU A 142 -13.61 -4.66 19.10
N GLU A 143 -12.92 -3.75 18.42
CA GLU A 143 -13.47 -3.04 17.28
C GLU A 143 -13.76 -3.98 16.09
N LEU A 144 -12.88 -4.96 15.83
CA LEU A 144 -13.05 -5.95 14.75
C LEU A 144 -14.18 -6.97 15.04
N GLU A 145 -14.52 -7.25 16.30
CA GLU A 145 -15.63 -8.14 16.66
C GLU A 145 -17.00 -7.65 16.18
N ASN A 146 -17.12 -6.36 15.87
CA ASN A 146 -18.35 -5.77 15.34
C ASN A 146 -18.61 -6.09 13.86
N TYR A 147 -17.68 -6.76 13.18
CA TYR A 147 -17.75 -7.04 11.75
C TYR A 147 -17.79 -8.55 11.47
N LEU A 148 -18.48 -8.92 10.39
CA LEU A 148 -18.62 -10.29 9.94
C LEU A 148 -17.43 -10.74 9.09
N ASP A 149 -17.24 -12.05 8.96
CA ASP A 149 -16.12 -12.65 8.20
C ASP A 149 -16.08 -12.23 6.71
N ASP A 150 -17.24 -11.88 6.14
CA ASP A 150 -17.41 -11.45 4.75
C ASP A 150 -17.34 -9.92 4.56
N ASP A 151 -17.20 -9.17 5.66
CA ASP A 151 -17.18 -7.72 5.60
C ASP A 151 -15.90 -7.21 4.96
N TYR A 152 -16.07 -6.13 4.21
CA TYR A 152 -15.01 -5.56 3.45
C TYR A 152 -14.50 -4.30 4.12
N LEU A 153 -13.29 -4.38 4.66
CA LEU A 153 -12.65 -3.30 5.43
C LEU A 153 -11.56 -2.61 4.62
N VAL A 154 -11.55 -1.27 4.67
CA VAL A 154 -10.57 -0.40 4.02
C VAL A 154 -9.91 0.48 5.06
N PHE A 155 -8.62 0.29 5.28
CA PHE A 155 -7.86 1.10 6.23
C PHE A 155 -7.21 2.30 5.52
N ASP A 156 -7.60 3.51 5.94
CA ASP A 156 -6.96 4.77 5.54
C ASP A 156 -5.79 5.05 6.51
N CYS A 157 -4.58 4.71 6.07
CA CYS A 157 -3.37 4.82 6.88
C CYS A 157 -2.78 6.24 6.82
N PRO A 158 -1.95 6.66 7.80
CA PRO A 158 -1.23 7.93 7.69
C PRO A 158 -0.26 7.93 6.51
N GLY A 159 -0.09 9.10 5.87
CA GLY A 159 0.74 9.26 4.66
C GLY A 159 2.21 9.55 4.86
N GLN A 160 2.69 9.66 6.10
CA GLN A 160 4.08 10.03 6.38
C GLN A 160 5.04 8.86 6.14
N ILE A 161 6.21 9.14 5.56
CA ILE A 161 7.18 8.10 5.16
C ILE A 161 7.93 7.52 6.36
N GLU A 162 8.06 8.30 7.42
CA GLU A 162 8.79 8.00 8.65
C GLU A 162 8.22 6.78 9.37
N LEU A 163 6.89 6.59 9.28
CA LEU A 163 6.17 5.41 9.79
C LEU A 163 6.55 4.11 9.07
N PHE A 164 7.20 4.21 7.91
CA PHE A 164 7.66 3.09 7.11
C PHE A 164 9.18 2.91 7.15
N SER A 165 9.94 3.70 7.90
CA SER A 165 11.41 3.53 7.94
C SER A 165 11.98 3.22 9.32
N HIS A 166 11.32 3.65 10.39
CA HIS A 166 11.92 3.59 11.73
C HIS A 166 11.28 2.58 12.68
N VAL A 167 9.98 2.29 12.53
CA VAL A 167 9.25 1.40 13.44
C VAL A 167 8.42 0.41 12.62
N PRO A 168 8.43 -0.90 12.93
CA PRO A 168 7.66 -1.89 12.19
C PRO A 168 6.16 -1.89 12.52
N VAL A 169 5.57 -0.77 12.97
CA VAL A 169 4.16 -0.69 13.41
C VAL A 169 3.22 -1.27 12.36
N LEU A 170 3.32 -0.80 11.11
CA LEU A 170 2.41 -1.25 10.06
C LEU A 170 2.64 -2.71 9.65
N LYS A 171 3.86 -3.23 9.81
CA LYS A 171 4.12 -4.65 9.60
C LYS A 171 3.47 -5.48 10.71
N ASN A 172 3.64 -5.08 11.97
CA ASN A 172 3.04 -5.75 13.12
C ASN A 172 1.50 -5.70 13.07
N PHE A 173 0.94 -4.57 12.64
CA PHE A 173 -0.49 -4.40 12.38
C PHE A 173 -1.00 -5.38 11.30
N VAL A 174 -0.29 -5.48 10.17
CA VAL A 174 -0.60 -6.48 9.12
C VAL A 174 -0.54 -7.90 9.66
N GLU A 175 0.52 -8.24 10.38
CA GLU A 175 0.71 -9.58 10.94
C GLU A 175 -0.38 -9.91 11.96
N HIS A 176 -0.81 -8.93 12.77
CA HIS A 176 -1.96 -9.08 13.67
C HIS A 176 -3.24 -9.42 12.87
N LEU A 177 -3.56 -8.66 11.83
CA LEU A 177 -4.72 -8.95 10.96
C LEU A 177 -4.61 -10.33 10.31
N GLN A 178 -3.44 -10.72 9.82
CA GLN A 178 -3.22 -12.05 9.23
C GLN A 178 -3.39 -13.17 10.26
N ARG A 179 -2.99 -12.98 11.53
CA ARG A 179 -3.25 -13.91 12.64
C ARG A 179 -4.75 -14.07 12.92
N LYS A 180 -5.52 -13.00 12.75
CA LYS A 180 -6.99 -12.98 12.79
C LYS A 180 -7.62 -13.43 11.47
N ASN A 181 -6.83 -14.09 10.64
CA ASN A 181 -7.25 -14.77 9.45
C ASN A 181 -7.63 -13.85 8.28
N PHE A 182 -7.32 -12.55 8.30
CA PHE A 182 -7.60 -11.61 7.21
C PHE A 182 -6.59 -11.70 6.03
N LYS A 183 -7.07 -11.71 4.78
CA LYS A 183 -6.29 -11.76 3.53
C LYS A 183 -5.99 -10.34 3.13
N VAL A 184 -4.89 -9.83 3.63
CA VAL A 184 -4.53 -8.43 3.45
C VAL A 184 -3.88 -8.19 2.08
N CYS A 185 -4.27 -7.12 1.39
CA CYS A 185 -3.49 -6.56 0.27
C CYS A 185 -3.22 -5.07 0.46
N VAL A 186 -2.22 -4.52 -0.21
CA VAL A 186 -1.89 -3.09 -0.12
C VAL A 186 -2.25 -2.36 -1.42
N VAL A 187 -3.08 -1.34 -1.34
CA VAL A 187 -3.41 -0.42 -2.44
C VAL A 187 -2.41 0.73 -2.42
N TYR A 188 -1.38 0.70 -3.26
CA TYR A 188 -0.32 1.70 -3.26
C TYR A 188 -0.61 2.84 -4.25
N LEU A 189 -0.99 4.02 -3.79
CA LEU A 189 -1.21 5.22 -4.59
C LEU A 189 0.11 5.98 -4.84
N LEU A 190 0.42 6.19 -6.11
CA LEU A 190 1.48 7.07 -6.59
C LEU A 190 0.87 8.20 -7.41
N ASP A 191 1.31 9.43 -7.20
CA ASP A 191 0.82 10.58 -7.97
C ASP A 191 1.25 10.47 -9.44
N SER A 192 0.33 10.70 -10.37
CA SER A 192 0.60 10.68 -11.82
C SER A 192 1.72 11.62 -12.26
N GLN A 193 2.03 12.66 -11.48
CA GLN A 193 3.18 13.55 -11.73
C GLN A 193 4.54 12.83 -11.69
N PHE A 194 4.63 11.65 -11.06
CA PHE A 194 5.83 10.81 -11.12
C PHE A 194 6.08 10.21 -12.52
N MET A 195 5.07 10.23 -13.39
CA MET A 195 5.15 9.72 -14.77
C MET A 195 5.54 10.80 -15.80
N THR A 196 6.14 11.90 -15.33
CA THR A 196 6.56 13.03 -16.18
C THR A 196 8.03 12.97 -16.59
N ASP A 197 8.86 12.25 -15.83
CA ASP A 197 10.30 12.10 -16.05
C ASP A 197 10.71 10.70 -15.60
N VAL A 198 11.60 10.06 -16.34
CA VAL A 198 12.16 8.74 -16.03
C VAL A 198 12.78 8.68 -14.63
N THR A 199 13.42 9.74 -14.15
CA THR A 199 14.06 9.77 -12.83
C THR A 199 13.03 9.74 -11.71
N LYS A 200 11.92 10.48 -11.89
CA LYS A 200 10.78 10.44 -10.96
C LYS A 200 10.11 9.07 -11.01
N TYR A 201 9.88 8.55 -12.20
CA TYR A 201 9.28 7.23 -12.40
C TYR A 201 10.05 6.13 -11.67
N ILE A 202 11.38 6.06 -11.88
CA ILE A 202 12.24 5.11 -11.18
C ILE A 202 12.15 5.31 -9.66
N SER A 203 12.14 6.56 -9.19
CA SER A 203 12.00 6.86 -7.76
C SER A 203 10.68 6.34 -7.19
N GLY A 204 9.57 6.49 -7.93
CA GLY A 204 8.26 5.95 -7.58
C GLY A 204 8.23 4.42 -7.56
N CYS A 205 8.90 3.77 -8.53
CA CYS A 205 9.04 2.32 -8.58
C CYS A 205 9.84 1.78 -7.39
N MET A 206 11.00 2.39 -7.09
CA MET A 206 11.81 2.02 -5.94
C MET A 206 11.05 2.21 -4.63
N ALA A 207 10.25 3.27 -4.57
CA ALA A 207 9.41 3.58 -3.44
C ALA A 207 8.31 2.51 -3.23
N SER A 208 7.69 2.02 -4.29
CA SER A 208 6.72 0.93 -4.23
C SER A 208 7.38 -0.39 -3.85
N LEU A 209 8.50 -0.74 -4.49
CA LEU A 209 9.26 -1.96 -4.18
C LEU A 209 9.73 -2.02 -2.73
N SER A 210 10.23 -0.89 -2.22
CA SER A 210 10.61 -0.77 -0.81
C SER A 210 9.42 -1.01 0.13
N ALA A 211 8.21 -0.58 -0.26
CA ALA A 211 7.00 -0.83 0.51
C ALA A 211 6.60 -2.31 0.47
N MET A 212 6.63 -2.93 -0.71
CA MET A 212 6.33 -4.37 -0.88
C MET A 212 7.24 -5.24 -0.03
N VAL A 213 8.53 -4.92 0.00
CA VAL A 213 9.53 -5.67 0.78
C VAL A 213 9.31 -5.52 2.27
N GLN A 214 8.88 -4.33 2.71
CA GLN A 214 8.67 -4.08 4.14
C GLN A 214 7.39 -4.73 4.67
N LEU A 215 6.30 -4.66 3.90
CA LEU A 215 5.00 -5.17 4.33
C LEU A 215 4.82 -6.66 3.99
N GLU A 216 5.60 -7.18 3.03
CA GLU A 216 5.55 -8.59 2.60
C GLU A 216 4.15 -9.02 2.12
N LEU A 217 3.38 -8.06 1.61
CA LEU A 217 2.02 -8.25 1.10
C LEU A 217 1.95 -8.13 -0.41
N PRO A 218 0.89 -8.67 -1.05
CA PRO A 218 0.59 -8.34 -2.43
C PRO A 218 0.13 -6.88 -2.54
N HIS A 219 0.60 -6.18 -3.57
CA HIS A 219 0.32 -4.76 -3.78
C HIS A 219 -0.44 -4.54 -5.09
N VAL A 220 -1.49 -3.74 -5.03
CA VAL A 220 -2.12 -3.12 -6.20
C VAL A 220 -1.59 -1.69 -6.30
N ASN A 221 -0.64 -1.45 -7.19
CA ASN A 221 -0.10 -0.11 -7.39
C ASN A 221 -1.02 0.68 -8.32
N ILE A 222 -1.40 1.87 -7.88
CA ILE A 222 -2.32 2.77 -8.56
C ILE A 222 -1.62 4.08 -8.86
N LEU A 223 -1.86 4.62 -10.05
CA LEU A 223 -1.56 6.01 -10.36
C LEU A 223 -2.78 6.87 -10.07
N SER A 224 -2.69 7.70 -9.04
CA SER A 224 -3.72 8.65 -8.67
C SER A 224 -3.60 9.95 -9.47
N LYS A 225 -4.62 10.81 -9.36
CA LYS A 225 -4.67 12.12 -10.02
C LYS A 225 -4.48 12.06 -11.53
N MET A 226 -5.04 11.03 -12.18
CA MET A 226 -4.97 10.88 -13.64
C MET A 226 -5.73 11.98 -14.39
N ASP A 227 -6.60 12.70 -13.70
CA ASP A 227 -7.29 13.89 -14.18
C ASP A 227 -6.36 15.06 -14.49
N LEU A 228 -5.21 15.13 -13.82
CA LEU A 228 -4.19 16.17 -14.01
C LEU A 228 -3.22 15.87 -15.18
N VAL A 229 -3.25 14.66 -15.74
CA VAL A 229 -2.34 14.26 -16.82
C VAL A 229 -2.80 14.82 -18.15
N THR A 230 -2.03 15.76 -18.69
CA THR A 230 -2.24 16.37 -20.01
C THR A 230 -1.61 15.55 -21.14
N ASP A 231 -0.37 15.05 -20.96
CA ASP A 231 0.31 14.20 -21.93
C ASP A 231 0.05 12.70 -21.68
N ARG A 232 -1.02 12.19 -22.29
CA ARG A 232 -1.38 10.77 -22.24
C ARG A 232 -0.48 9.88 -23.11
N ARG A 233 0.31 10.44 -24.04
CA ARG A 233 1.18 9.64 -24.92
C ARG A 233 2.46 9.26 -24.20
N GLY A 234 3.11 10.22 -23.52
CA GLY A 234 4.30 9.95 -22.70
C GLY A 234 4.04 8.93 -21.59
N LEU A 235 2.84 8.95 -21.00
CA LEU A 235 2.42 8.01 -19.96
C LEU A 235 2.53 6.54 -20.38
N LYS A 236 2.21 6.20 -21.64
CA LYS A 236 2.23 4.80 -22.11
C LYS A 236 3.60 4.16 -21.98
N ASN A 237 4.67 4.95 -22.13
CA ASN A 237 6.05 4.48 -22.00
C ASN A 237 6.41 4.08 -20.56
N TYR A 238 5.67 4.59 -19.57
CA TYR A 238 5.87 4.29 -18.15
C TYR A 238 4.90 3.24 -17.60
N LEU A 239 3.77 3.02 -18.27
CA LEU A 239 2.83 1.95 -17.92
C LEU A 239 3.36 0.58 -18.35
N ASN A 240 4.02 0.51 -19.49
CA ASN A 240 4.70 -0.68 -19.99
C ASN A 240 6.17 -0.33 -20.25
N PRO A 241 6.99 -0.20 -19.19
CA PRO A 241 8.39 0.15 -19.34
C PRO A 241 9.17 -0.97 -20.02
N GLU A 242 10.12 -0.62 -20.89
CA GLU A 242 11.13 -1.55 -21.39
C GLU A 242 12.51 -1.11 -20.87
N ALA A 243 13.29 -2.04 -20.30
CA ALA A 243 14.61 -1.73 -19.73
C ALA A 243 15.52 -0.93 -20.67
N PRO A 244 15.64 -1.26 -21.97
CA PRO A 244 16.50 -0.52 -22.89
C PRO A 244 16.06 0.95 -23.07
N ILE A 245 14.75 1.20 -23.10
CA ILE A 245 14.17 2.54 -23.24
C ILE A 245 14.46 3.35 -21.97
N LEU A 246 14.17 2.76 -20.79
CA LEU A 246 14.45 3.39 -19.50
C LEU A 246 15.94 3.74 -19.35
N LEU A 247 16.82 2.80 -19.67
CA LEU A 247 18.27 3.02 -19.58
C LEU A 247 18.74 4.16 -20.49
N SER A 248 18.24 4.21 -21.73
CA SER A 248 18.58 5.27 -22.69
C SER A 248 18.13 6.63 -22.15
N GLN A 249 16.90 6.74 -21.64
CA GLN A 249 16.39 7.97 -21.04
C GLN A 249 17.18 8.37 -19.79
N LEU A 250 17.51 7.44 -18.90
CA LEU A 250 18.31 7.73 -17.69
C LEU A 250 19.70 8.26 -18.05
N ASN A 251 20.36 7.67 -19.06
CA ASN A 251 21.68 8.11 -19.50
C ASN A 251 21.68 9.49 -20.20
N GLN A 252 20.53 9.92 -20.74
CA GLN A 252 20.39 11.28 -21.29
C GLN A 252 20.23 12.33 -20.19
N HIS A 253 19.58 11.99 -19.08
CA HIS A 253 19.24 12.94 -18.01
C HIS A 253 20.21 12.91 -16.82
N MET A 254 21.03 11.87 -16.68
CA MET A 254 22.01 11.73 -15.60
C MET A 254 23.46 11.74 -16.10
N PRO A 255 24.42 12.22 -15.28
CA PRO A 255 25.84 12.19 -15.63
C PRO A 255 26.35 10.78 -15.97
N PRO A 256 27.33 10.65 -16.89
CA PRO A 256 27.89 9.35 -17.29
C PRO A 256 28.48 8.53 -16.14
N SER A 257 28.88 9.17 -15.03
CA SER A 257 29.35 8.48 -13.82
C SER A 257 28.30 7.54 -13.23
N PHE A 258 27.01 7.79 -13.45
CA PHE A 258 25.90 6.96 -12.98
C PHE A 258 25.50 5.84 -13.94
N ALA A 259 26.18 5.66 -15.09
CA ALA A 259 25.77 4.68 -16.10
C ALA A 259 25.62 3.24 -15.56
N LYS A 260 26.49 2.84 -14.62
CA LYS A 260 26.38 1.53 -13.95
C LYS A 260 25.11 1.43 -13.09
N LEU A 261 24.79 2.50 -12.35
CA LEU A 261 23.58 2.58 -11.52
C LEU A 261 22.33 2.58 -12.39
N ASN A 262 22.31 3.38 -13.45
CA ASN A 262 21.19 3.48 -14.39
C ASN A 262 20.83 2.12 -14.98
N LYS A 263 21.85 1.33 -15.36
CA LYS A 263 21.66 -0.03 -15.87
C LYS A 263 20.98 -0.93 -14.84
N VAL A 264 21.45 -0.95 -13.61
CA VAL A 264 20.86 -1.78 -12.54
C VAL A 264 19.44 -1.33 -12.21
N LEU A 265 19.17 -0.02 -12.20
CA LEU A 265 17.81 0.50 -11.95
C LEU A 265 16.83 0.12 -13.06
N ALA A 266 17.24 0.23 -14.33
CA ALA A 266 16.41 -0.16 -15.46
C ALA A 266 16.12 -1.66 -15.47
N GLU A 267 17.15 -2.50 -15.25
CA GLU A 267 17.00 -3.95 -15.12
C GLU A 267 16.11 -4.32 -13.93
N LEU A 268 16.23 -3.63 -12.80
CA LEU A 268 15.40 -3.88 -11.62
C LEU A 268 13.91 -3.59 -11.87
N VAL A 269 13.59 -2.49 -12.57
CA VAL A 269 12.19 -2.18 -12.88
C VAL A 269 11.60 -3.22 -13.86
N ASP A 270 12.39 -3.65 -14.83
CA ASP A 270 11.98 -4.65 -15.82
C ASP A 270 11.83 -6.06 -15.22
N ASP A 271 12.83 -6.52 -14.46
CA ASP A 271 12.84 -7.81 -13.74
C ASP A 271 11.65 -7.91 -12.76
N PHE A 272 11.27 -6.78 -12.15
CA PHE A 272 10.13 -6.67 -11.26
C PHE A 272 8.93 -6.12 -12.01
N SER A 273 8.55 -6.70 -13.15
CA SER A 273 7.27 -6.43 -13.84
C SER A 273 6.02 -6.54 -12.93
N MET A 274 6.20 -6.87 -11.64
CA MET A 274 5.29 -6.66 -10.51
C MET A 274 4.93 -5.19 -10.21
N VAL A 275 5.77 -4.20 -10.53
CA VAL A 275 5.43 -2.78 -10.30
C VAL A 275 4.61 -2.22 -11.45
N ASN A 276 3.56 -2.94 -11.85
CA ASN A 276 2.57 -2.41 -12.77
C ASN A 276 1.70 -1.42 -12.02
N PHE A 277 1.62 -0.20 -12.56
CA PHE A 277 0.75 0.83 -12.06
C PHE A 277 -0.54 0.87 -12.86
N VAL A 278 -1.66 0.88 -12.14
CA VAL A 278 -3.00 0.96 -12.72
C VAL A 278 -3.46 2.42 -12.68
N PRO A 279 -3.73 3.06 -13.83
CA PRO A 279 -4.27 4.42 -13.84
C PRO A 279 -5.65 4.48 -13.18
N LEU A 280 -5.82 5.38 -12.21
CA LEU A 280 -7.10 5.69 -11.59
C LEU A 280 -7.55 7.10 -11.97
N ASP A 281 -8.58 7.18 -12.81
CA ASP A 281 -9.28 8.42 -13.16
C ASP A 281 -10.66 8.43 -12.49
N LEU A 282 -10.77 9.13 -11.35
CA LEU A 282 -12.00 9.16 -10.53
C LEU A 282 -13.21 9.77 -11.25
N ARG A 283 -13.02 10.46 -12.38
CA ARG A 283 -14.11 10.94 -13.24
C ARG A 283 -14.77 9.81 -14.03
N LYS A 284 -14.17 8.62 -14.06
CA LYS A 284 -14.62 7.44 -14.81
C LYS A 284 -14.93 6.31 -13.85
N GLU A 285 -16.21 5.99 -13.73
CA GLU A 285 -16.68 4.88 -12.91
C GLU A 285 -16.03 3.53 -13.29
N SER A 286 -15.83 3.29 -14.60
CA SER A 286 -15.14 2.09 -15.07
C SER A 286 -13.70 1.98 -14.54
N SER A 287 -13.05 3.10 -14.19
CA SER A 287 -11.68 3.11 -13.66
C SER A 287 -11.62 2.59 -12.23
N ILE A 288 -12.55 3.05 -11.38
CA ILE A 288 -12.62 2.59 -10.00
C ILE A 288 -13.13 1.15 -9.92
N GLN A 289 -14.08 0.78 -10.78
CA GLN A 289 -14.55 -0.60 -10.91
C GLN A 289 -13.41 -1.56 -11.31
N TYR A 290 -12.57 -1.16 -12.27
CA TYR A 290 -11.42 -1.96 -12.67
C TYR A 290 -10.42 -2.13 -11.52
N VAL A 291 -10.08 -1.04 -10.82
CA VAL A 291 -9.23 -1.10 -9.61
C VAL A 291 -9.84 -2.02 -8.56
N LEU A 292 -11.13 -1.87 -8.25
CA LEU A 292 -11.87 -2.71 -7.31
C LEU A 292 -11.75 -4.18 -7.67
N SER A 293 -11.92 -4.53 -8.94
CA SER A 293 -11.79 -5.91 -9.44
C SER A 293 -10.38 -6.48 -9.30
N LEU A 294 -9.33 -5.68 -9.53
CA LEU A 294 -7.94 -6.14 -9.36
C LEU A 294 -7.64 -6.45 -7.91
N ILE A 295 -8.12 -5.58 -7.03
CA ILE A 295 -7.91 -5.77 -5.61
C ILE A 295 -8.79 -6.94 -5.10
N ASP A 296 -10.00 -7.15 -5.66
CA ASP A 296 -10.82 -8.32 -5.36
C ASP A 296 -10.09 -9.59 -5.75
N ASN A 297 -9.54 -9.68 -6.96
CA ASN A 297 -8.70 -10.81 -7.35
C ASN A 297 -7.50 -10.99 -6.41
N CYS A 298 -6.89 -9.90 -5.93
CA CYS A 298 -5.74 -9.93 -5.05
C CYS A 298 -6.06 -10.53 -3.68
N ILE A 299 -7.21 -10.18 -3.10
CA ILE A 299 -7.68 -10.74 -1.83
C ILE A 299 -8.58 -11.95 -2.06
N GLN A 300 -8.83 -12.37 -3.30
CA GLN A 300 -9.77 -13.42 -3.70
C GLN A 300 -11.26 -13.15 -3.38
N TYR A 301 -11.64 -11.87 -3.35
CA TYR A 301 -12.99 -11.30 -3.31
C TYR A 301 -14.14 -12.22 -3.79
N GLY A 302 -14.94 -12.85 -2.94
CA GLY A 302 -16.16 -13.56 -3.37
C GLY A 302 -15.97 -14.93 -4.02
N GLU A 303 -14.78 -15.54 -3.97
CA GLU A 303 -14.58 -16.93 -4.40
C GLU A 303 -15.29 -17.96 -3.49
N ASP A 304 -15.55 -17.58 -2.24
CA ASP A 304 -16.21 -18.41 -1.21
C ASP A 304 -17.62 -17.90 -0.87
N ALA A 305 -18.13 -16.91 -1.62
CA ALA A 305 -19.49 -16.44 -1.42
C ALA A 305 -20.46 -17.54 -1.86
N ASP A 306 -21.12 -18.17 -0.89
CA ASP A 306 -22.24 -19.06 -1.17
C ASP A 306 -23.24 -18.33 -2.07
N VAL A 307 -23.70 -19.00 -3.13
CA VAL A 307 -24.78 -18.49 -3.96
C VAL A 307 -25.98 -18.28 -3.04
N LYS A 308 -26.28 -17.03 -2.70
CA LYS A 308 -27.51 -16.67 -2.01
C LYS A 308 -28.66 -17.00 -2.96
N ILE A 309 -29.13 -18.24 -2.92
CA ILE A 309 -30.38 -18.63 -3.55
C ILE A 309 -31.44 -17.78 -2.86
N ARG A 310 -31.94 -16.78 -3.57
CA ARG A 310 -33.20 -16.15 -3.16
C ARG A 310 -34.24 -17.25 -3.29
N ASP A 311 -34.70 -17.76 -2.16
CA ASP A 311 -35.94 -18.52 -2.12
C ASP A 311 -36.99 -17.60 -2.76
N PHE A 312 -37.46 -18.00 -3.94
CA PHE A 312 -38.64 -17.38 -4.51
C PHE A 312 -39.78 -17.83 -3.61
N ASP A 313 -40.27 -16.93 -2.76
CA ASP A 313 -41.52 -17.13 -2.05
C ASP A 313 -42.57 -17.49 -3.11
N GLU A 314 -43.12 -18.71 -3.02
CA GLU A 314 -44.25 -19.12 -3.85
C GLU A 314 -45.37 -18.09 -3.63
N PRO A 315 -45.99 -17.57 -4.69
CA PRO A 315 -47.11 -16.66 -4.51
C PRO A 315 -48.20 -17.39 -3.71
N GLU A 316 -48.58 -16.82 -2.57
CA GLU A 316 -49.75 -17.26 -1.83
C GLU A 316 -50.96 -17.12 -2.76
N ASP A 317 -51.53 -18.27 -3.14
CA ASP A 317 -52.80 -18.33 -3.90
C ASP A 317 -53.93 -17.83 -2.98
N ASP A 318 -54.40 -16.60 -3.21
CA ASP A 318 -55.66 -16.04 -2.69
C ASP A 318 -56.90 -16.64 -3.39
#